data_AF-A0A522DFN2-F1
#
_entry.id   AF-A0A522DFN2-F1
#
_cell.length_a   1.000
_cell.length_b   1.000
_cell.length_c   1.000
_cell.angle_alpha   90.00
_cell.angle_beta   90.00
_cell.angle_gamma   90.00
#
_symmetry.space_group_name_H-M   'P 1'
#
loop_
_entity.id
_entity.type
_entity.pdbx_description
1 polymer ?
#
loop_
_entity_poly.entity_id
_entity_poly.type
_entity_poly.pdbx_seq_one_letter_code
_entity_poly.pdbx_strand_id
1 'polypeptide(L)'
;MKRLLKVALAITLITLFATCQSGTDVNQTLLKPDTRKEMMDKIAEDSTMSKEMMTAMMNSNNGMAMMQNHQKMMMQNHESMMKMMKDNPSMMQSMMSAMMETAKGDTSMMSSMCKTIMSNQPMMDMMQKMKGEKSMKMGGMNK
;
A
#
# COMPACT_ATOMS: atom_id res chain seq x y z
N MET A 1 46.55 55.38 10.02
CA MET A 1 46.18 54.08 10.66
C MET A 1 44.74 54.03 11.18
N LYS A 2 44.29 54.94 12.06
CA LYS A 2 42.94 54.87 12.68
C LYS A 2 41.75 54.87 11.70
N ARG A 3 41.83 55.59 10.57
CA ARG A 3 40.75 55.59 9.55
C ARG A 3 40.71 54.31 8.72
N LEU A 4 41.87 53.76 8.36
CA LEU A 4 41.98 52.49 7.64
C LEU A 4 41.49 51.31 8.47
N LEU A 5 41.79 51.31 9.78
CA LEU A 5 41.30 50.29 10.72
C LEU A 5 39.76 50.29 10.81
N LYS A 6 39.14 51.49 10.86
CA LYS A 6 37.68 51.64 10.89
C LYS A 6 37.01 51.17 9.59
N VAL A 7 37.63 51.44 8.46
CA VAL A 7 37.14 50.98 7.14
C VAL A 7 37.26 49.46 7.03
N ALA A 8 38.39 48.88 7.45
CA ALA A 8 38.57 47.42 7.47
C ALA A 8 37.53 46.74 8.39
N LEU A 9 37.28 47.30 9.57
CA LEU A 9 36.29 46.76 10.53
C LEU A 9 34.86 46.83 9.97
N ALA A 10 34.52 47.90 9.26
CA ALA A 10 33.23 48.04 8.61
C ALA A 10 33.04 47.03 7.46
N ILE A 11 34.09 46.79 6.67
CA ILE A 11 34.07 45.79 5.59
C ILE A 11 33.88 44.39 6.17
N THR A 12 34.57 44.03 7.25
CA THR A 12 34.41 42.73 7.92
C THR A 12 33.02 42.52 8.51
N LEU A 13 32.40 43.58 9.05
CA LEU A 13 31.03 43.53 9.56
C LEU A 13 30.01 43.32 8.42
N ILE A 14 30.16 44.02 7.30
CA ILE A 14 29.26 43.90 6.14
C ILE A 14 29.33 42.48 5.54
N THR A 15 30.52 41.88 5.46
CA THR A 15 30.66 40.49 5.00
C THR A 15 30.01 39.46 5.94
N LEU A 16 29.96 39.73 7.25
CA LEU A 16 29.31 38.86 8.23
C LEU A 16 27.77 38.90 8.13
N PHE A 17 27.20 40.02 7.67
CA PHE A 17 25.75 40.12 7.41
C PHE A 17 25.34 39.50 6.08
N ALA A 18 26.22 39.46 5.07
CA ALA A 18 25.95 38.80 3.80
C ALA A 18 25.85 37.26 3.94
N THR A 19 26.57 36.66 4.88
CA THR A 19 26.48 35.22 5.19
C THR A 19 25.17 34.81 5.86
N CYS A 20 24.38 35.77 6.36
CA CYS A 20 23.05 35.52 6.92
C CYS A 20 21.91 35.75 5.90
N GLN A 21 22.23 36.22 4.69
CA GLN A 21 21.27 36.39 3.58
C GLN A 21 21.36 35.27 2.53
N SER A 22 22.22 34.27 2.72
CA SER A 22 22.21 33.09 1.86
C SER A 22 20.92 32.33 2.09
N GLY A 23 19.97 32.45 1.15
CA GLY A 23 18.91 31.47 0.99
C GLY A 23 19.58 30.11 0.96
N THR A 24 19.39 29.34 2.03
CA THR A 24 20.04 28.03 2.19
C THR A 24 19.75 27.23 0.93
N ASP A 25 20.79 26.88 0.18
CA ASP A 25 20.65 25.95 -0.92
C ASP A 25 20.19 24.64 -0.31
N VAL A 26 18.90 24.36 -0.44
CA VAL A 26 18.25 23.19 0.12
C VAL A 26 18.99 21.93 -0.34
N ASN A 27 19.55 21.93 -1.56
CA ASN A 27 20.32 20.81 -2.07
C ASN A 27 21.62 20.61 -1.29
N GLN A 28 22.34 21.67 -0.93
CA GLN A 28 23.57 21.55 -0.11
C GLN A 28 23.27 21.08 1.31
N THR A 29 22.13 21.49 1.87
CA THR A 29 21.70 21.05 3.21
C THR A 29 21.32 19.58 3.21
N LEU A 30 20.64 19.11 2.16
CA LEU A 30 20.25 17.71 2.00
C LEU A 30 21.44 16.77 1.75
N LEU A 31 22.62 17.29 1.36
CA LEU A 31 23.83 16.47 1.22
C LEU A 31 24.42 16.05 2.58
N LYS A 32 24.14 16.78 3.67
CA LYS A 32 24.65 16.47 5.01
C LYS A 32 23.81 15.35 5.65
N PRO A 33 24.40 14.18 5.96
CA PRO A 33 23.63 13.03 6.45
C PRO A 33 22.97 13.30 7.81
N ASP A 34 23.70 13.91 8.76
CA ASP A 34 23.16 14.21 10.10
C ASP A 34 22.00 15.20 10.04
N THR A 35 22.14 16.25 9.22
CA THR A 35 21.07 17.23 9.01
C THR A 35 19.83 16.60 8.38
N ARG A 36 20.02 15.75 7.36
CA ARG A 36 18.91 15.00 6.75
C ARG A 36 18.22 14.09 7.76
N LYS A 37 18.97 13.40 8.63
CA LYS A 37 18.40 12.55 9.68
C LYS A 37 17.56 13.39 10.65
N GLU A 38 18.11 14.48 11.16
CA GLU A 38 17.42 15.36 12.11
C GLU A 38 16.12 15.93 11.50
N MET A 39 16.15 16.34 10.23
CA MET A 39 14.95 16.77 9.52
C MET A 39 13.90 15.66 9.41
N MET A 40 14.30 14.44 9.09
CA MET A 40 13.39 13.29 9.01
C MET A 40 12.79 12.95 10.38
N ASP A 41 13.60 12.97 11.44
CA ASP A 41 13.12 12.75 12.80
C ASP A 41 12.09 13.81 13.20
N LYS A 42 12.36 15.09 12.91
CA LYS A 42 11.43 16.19 13.19
C LYS A 42 10.12 16.07 12.41
N ILE A 43 10.16 15.66 11.15
CA ILE A 43 8.95 15.38 10.37
C ILE A 43 8.14 14.24 11.02
N ALA A 44 8.81 13.17 11.45
CA ALA A 44 8.16 12.01 12.06
C ALA A 44 7.55 12.30 13.45
N GLU A 45 8.18 13.19 14.21
CA GLU A 45 7.70 13.64 15.52
C GLU A 45 6.54 14.66 15.43
N ASP A 46 6.40 15.36 14.29
CA ASP A 46 5.32 16.33 14.06
C ASP A 46 4.16 15.74 13.25
N SER A 47 2.97 15.71 13.84
CA SER A 47 1.80 15.08 13.21
C SER A 47 1.31 15.78 11.92
N THR A 48 1.51 17.09 11.79
CA THR A 48 1.10 17.86 10.60
C THR A 48 2.09 17.60 9.48
N MET A 49 3.39 17.76 9.76
CA MET A 49 4.44 17.50 8.78
C MET A 49 4.45 16.03 8.34
N SER A 50 4.21 15.09 9.25
CA SER A 50 4.03 13.68 8.93
C SER A 50 2.89 13.45 7.92
N LYS A 51 1.73 14.08 8.13
CA LYS A 51 0.59 13.97 7.19
C LYS A 51 0.93 14.58 5.83
N GLU A 52 1.59 15.72 5.80
CA GLU A 52 2.03 16.36 4.56
C GLU A 52 3.04 15.50 3.81
N MET A 53 4.02 14.93 4.53
CA MET A 53 5.01 14.01 3.97
C MET A 53 4.35 12.72 3.43
N MET A 54 3.40 12.15 4.17
CA MET A 54 2.61 11.00 3.68
C MET A 54 1.84 11.35 2.40
N THR A 55 1.21 12.52 2.36
CA THR A 55 0.48 13.01 1.17
C THR A 55 1.43 13.20 -0.01
N ALA A 56 2.60 13.81 0.21
CA ALA A 56 3.61 13.98 -0.81
C ALA A 56 4.13 12.63 -1.35
N MET A 57 4.37 11.66 -0.46
CA MET A 57 4.78 10.31 -0.84
C MET A 57 3.70 9.62 -1.68
N MET A 58 2.43 9.66 -1.27
CA MET A 58 1.30 9.09 -2.01
C MET A 58 1.16 9.67 -3.42
N ASN A 59 1.47 10.95 -3.59
CA ASN A 59 1.39 11.64 -4.88
C ASN A 59 2.67 11.54 -5.73
N SER A 60 3.74 10.93 -5.21
CA SER A 60 5.03 10.82 -5.90
C SER A 60 5.21 9.45 -6.56
N ASN A 61 5.94 9.41 -7.68
CA ASN A 61 6.27 8.14 -8.35
C ASN A 61 7.06 7.18 -7.45
N ASN A 62 8.03 7.72 -6.69
CA ASN A 62 8.84 6.91 -5.78
C ASN A 62 8.01 6.32 -4.64
N GLY A 63 7.12 7.12 -4.04
CA GLY A 63 6.21 6.64 -3.00
C GLY A 63 5.20 5.62 -3.54
N MET A 64 4.62 5.86 -4.72
CA MET A 64 3.77 4.88 -5.40
C MET A 64 4.51 3.56 -5.68
N ALA A 65 5.75 3.61 -6.16
CA ALA A 65 6.57 2.42 -6.42
C ALA A 65 6.87 1.64 -5.12
N MET A 66 7.19 2.34 -4.02
CA MET A 66 7.36 1.71 -2.71
C MET A 66 6.07 1.02 -2.23
N MET A 67 4.92 1.69 -2.38
CA MET A 67 3.61 1.12 -2.01
C MET A 67 3.26 -0.10 -2.87
N GLN A 68 3.49 -0.06 -4.18
CA GLN A 68 3.27 -1.18 -5.08
C GLN A 68 4.16 -2.38 -4.72
N ASN A 69 5.45 -2.14 -4.43
CA ASN A 69 6.35 -3.20 -4.00
C ASN A 69 5.91 -3.81 -2.67
N HIS A 70 5.44 -3.00 -1.73
CA HIS A 70 4.88 -3.50 -0.47
C HIS A 70 3.62 -4.35 -0.69
N GLN A 71 2.69 -3.88 -1.52
CA GLN A 71 1.49 -4.64 -1.89
C GLN A 71 1.85 -5.96 -2.57
N LYS A 72 2.83 -5.97 -3.48
CA LYS A 72 3.32 -7.18 -4.14
C LYS A 72 3.90 -8.18 -3.14
N MET A 73 4.72 -7.72 -2.18
CA MET A 73 5.26 -8.60 -1.14
C MET A 73 4.14 -9.18 -0.25
N MET A 74 3.14 -8.37 0.12
CA MET A 74 1.98 -8.83 0.88
C MET A 74 1.16 -9.88 0.12
N MET A 75 0.99 -9.70 -1.19
CA MET A 75 0.31 -10.66 -2.07
C MET A 75 1.11 -11.95 -2.29
N GLN A 76 2.44 -11.87 -2.29
CA GLN A 76 3.31 -13.04 -2.38
C GLN A 76 3.40 -13.82 -1.07
N ASN A 77 3.09 -13.18 0.06
CA ASN A 77 3.04 -13.86 1.35
C ASN A 77 1.71 -14.64 1.49
N HIS A 78 1.80 -15.96 1.33
CA HIS A 78 0.66 -16.86 1.41
C HIS A 78 -0.15 -16.72 2.72
N GLU A 79 0.51 -16.53 3.87
CA GLU A 79 -0.18 -16.37 5.15
C GLU A 79 -0.96 -15.07 5.24
N SER A 80 -0.38 -13.98 4.73
CA SER A 80 -1.00 -12.66 4.74
C SER A 80 -2.19 -12.62 3.78
N MET A 81 -2.05 -13.24 2.61
CA MET A 81 -3.15 -13.42 1.67
C MET A 81 -4.29 -14.25 2.28
N MET A 82 -3.97 -15.41 2.87
CA MET A 82 -4.97 -16.26 3.54
C MET A 82 -5.69 -15.55 4.67
N LYS A 83 -4.97 -14.77 5.49
CA LYS A 83 -5.57 -13.98 6.57
C LYS A 83 -6.53 -12.93 6.01
N MET A 84 -6.11 -12.18 4.98
CA MET A 84 -6.97 -11.17 4.34
C MET A 84 -8.26 -11.78 3.77
N MET A 85 -8.18 -12.96 3.14
CA MET A 85 -9.35 -13.65 2.61
C MET A 85 -10.29 -14.17 3.71
N LYS A 86 -9.75 -14.62 4.85
CA LYS A 86 -10.55 -15.04 6.01
C LYS A 86 -11.25 -13.87 6.69
N ASP A 87 -10.53 -12.76 6.87
CA ASP A 87 -11.04 -11.56 7.53
C ASP A 87 -12.06 -10.82 6.65
N ASN A 88 -12.02 -11.02 5.33
CA ASN A 88 -12.94 -10.41 4.39
C ASN A 88 -13.68 -11.45 3.52
N PRO A 89 -14.78 -12.05 4.04
CA PRO A 89 -15.57 -13.03 3.28
C PRO A 89 -16.19 -12.43 2.02
N SER A 90 -16.48 -11.13 1.99
CA SER A 90 -17.00 -10.45 0.78
C SER A 90 -15.99 -10.43 -0.37
N MET A 91 -14.71 -10.33 -0.05
CA MET A 91 -13.62 -10.42 -1.02
C MET A 91 -13.52 -11.83 -1.59
N MET A 92 -13.58 -12.86 -0.74
CA MET A 92 -13.59 -14.26 -1.18
C MET A 92 -14.77 -14.53 -2.11
N GLN A 93 -15.96 -14.06 -1.76
CA GLN A 93 -17.16 -14.20 -2.59
C GLN A 93 -17.01 -13.48 -3.94
N SER A 94 -16.53 -12.23 -3.93
CA SER A 94 -16.35 -11.44 -5.15
C SER A 94 -15.35 -12.09 -6.11
N MET A 95 -14.25 -12.62 -5.56
CA MET A 95 -13.23 -13.34 -6.33
C MET A 95 -13.78 -14.63 -6.94
N MET A 96 -14.55 -15.39 -6.16
CA MET A 96 -15.20 -16.61 -6.64
C MET A 96 -16.21 -16.32 -7.76
N SER A 97 -17.02 -15.27 -7.61
CA SER A 97 -17.97 -14.83 -8.63
C SER A 97 -17.26 -14.42 -9.93
N ALA A 98 -16.21 -13.59 -9.84
CA ALA A 98 -15.45 -13.16 -11.01
C ALA A 98 -14.79 -14.34 -11.75
N MET A 99 -14.26 -15.30 -11.00
CA MET A 99 -13.70 -16.53 -11.56
C MET A 99 -14.77 -17.36 -12.28
N MET A 100 -15.97 -17.49 -11.69
CA MET A 100 -17.08 -18.22 -12.30
C MET A 100 -17.57 -17.53 -13.58
N GLU A 101 -17.73 -16.20 -13.58
CA GLU A 101 -18.11 -15.44 -14.78
C GLU A 101 -17.08 -15.61 -15.91
N THR A 102 -15.78 -15.60 -15.57
CA THR A 102 -14.71 -15.83 -16.55
C THR A 102 -14.77 -17.25 -17.11
N ALA A 103 -14.97 -18.25 -16.24
CA ALA A 103 -15.05 -19.65 -16.63
C ALA A 103 -16.27 -19.96 -17.52
N LYS A 104 -17.38 -19.19 -17.44
CA LYS A 104 -18.56 -19.41 -18.30
C LYS A 104 -18.23 -19.36 -19.79
N GLY A 105 -17.28 -18.50 -20.19
CA GLY A 105 -16.85 -18.36 -21.58
C GLY A 105 -15.71 -19.31 -21.99
N ASP A 106 -15.08 -19.99 -21.04
CA ASP A 106 -13.92 -20.85 -21.26
C ASP A 106 -14.24 -22.29 -20.84
N THR A 107 -14.61 -23.10 -21.83
CA THR A 107 -14.96 -24.52 -21.64
C THR A 107 -13.82 -25.32 -21.00
N SER A 108 -12.56 -24.99 -21.27
CA SER A 108 -11.40 -25.68 -20.70
C SER A 108 -11.24 -25.36 -19.21
N MET A 109 -11.37 -24.07 -18.85
CA MET A 109 -11.36 -23.62 -17.46
C MET A 109 -12.53 -24.21 -16.68
N MET A 110 -13.74 -24.18 -17.25
CA MET A 110 -14.93 -24.74 -16.60
C MET A 110 -14.83 -26.26 -16.41
N SER A 111 -14.36 -26.99 -17.43
CA SER A 111 -14.14 -28.44 -17.34
C SER A 111 -13.12 -28.79 -16.26
N SER A 112 -12.00 -28.07 -16.21
CA SER A 112 -10.97 -28.26 -15.19
C SER A 112 -11.50 -27.98 -13.79
N MET A 113 -12.26 -26.89 -13.61
CA MET A 113 -12.89 -26.53 -12.34
C MET A 113 -13.89 -27.61 -11.89
N CYS A 114 -14.77 -28.08 -12.79
CA CYS A 114 -15.69 -29.18 -12.51
C CYS A 114 -14.94 -30.45 -12.10
N LYS A 115 -13.86 -30.80 -12.81
CA LYS A 115 -13.02 -31.96 -12.50
C LYS A 115 -12.41 -31.86 -11.09
N THR A 116 -11.86 -30.71 -10.73
CA THR A 116 -11.30 -30.48 -9.38
C THR A 116 -12.36 -30.66 -8.30
N ILE A 117 -13.55 -30.09 -8.49
CA ILE A 117 -14.68 -30.23 -7.56
C ILE A 117 -15.10 -31.69 -7.42
N MET A 118 -15.26 -32.41 -8.54
CA MET A 118 -15.68 -33.81 -8.54
C MET A 118 -14.62 -34.76 -7.96
N SER A 119 -13.34 -34.38 -8.02
CA SER A 119 -12.24 -35.14 -7.41
C SER A 119 -12.09 -34.89 -5.90
N ASN A 120 -12.78 -33.89 -5.34
CA ASN A 120 -12.72 -33.58 -3.92
C ASN A 120 -13.84 -34.33 -3.16
N GLN A 121 -13.48 -35.49 -2.60
CA GLN A 121 -14.43 -36.40 -1.96
C GLN A 121 -15.26 -35.77 -0.83
N PRO A 122 -14.66 -35.04 0.14
CA PRO A 122 -15.44 -34.33 1.17
C PRO A 122 -16.46 -33.34 0.59
N MET A 123 -16.09 -32.61 -0.46
CA MET A 123 -17.00 -31.67 -1.13
C MET A 123 -18.15 -32.41 -1.84
N MET A 124 -17.84 -33.52 -2.51
CA MET A 124 -18.85 -34.38 -3.16
C MET A 124 -19.82 -34.98 -2.14
N ASP A 125 -19.32 -35.47 -1.01
CA ASP A 125 -20.15 -36.02 0.07
C ASP A 125 -21.08 -34.95 0.64
N MET A 126 -20.58 -33.72 0.82
CA MET A 126 -21.40 -32.59 1.26
C MET A 126 -22.48 -32.22 0.23
N MET A 127 -22.15 -32.21 -1.08
CA MET A 127 -23.12 -31.98 -2.15
C MET A 127 -24.20 -33.07 -2.18
N GLN A 128 -23.83 -34.33 -1.96
CA GLN A 128 -24.80 -35.43 -1.91
C GLN A 128 -25.74 -35.30 -0.70
N LYS A 129 -25.20 -34.95 0.48
CA LYS A 129 -26.01 -34.68 1.68
C LYS A 129 -27.02 -33.55 1.44
N MET A 130 -26.58 -32.43 0.84
CA MET A 130 -27.48 -31.32 0.51
C MET A 130 -28.54 -31.68 -0.54
N LYS A 131 -28.23 -32.55 -1.50
CA LYS A 131 -29.24 -33.06 -2.46
C LYS A 131 -30.27 -33.96 -1.78
N GLY A 132 -29.84 -34.80 -0.82
CA GLY A 132 -30.74 -35.64 -0.02
C GLY A 132 -31.63 -34.85 0.94
N GLU A 133 -31.14 -33.73 1.49
CA GLU A 133 -31.93 -32.85 2.37
C GLU A 133 -32.95 -31.99 1.59
N LYS A 134 -32.62 -31.51 0.38
CA LYS A 134 -33.56 -30.71 -0.43
C LYS A 134 -34.70 -31.51 -1.07
N SER A 135 -34.65 -32.85 -1.07
CA SER A 135 -35.78 -33.68 -1.51
C SER A 135 -36.94 -33.79 -0.49
N MET A 136 -36.85 -33.23 0.72
CA MET A 136 -37.93 -33.34 1.73
C MET A 136 -38.75 -32.07 2.01
N LYS A 137 -38.51 -30.92 1.36
CA LYS A 137 -39.39 -29.74 1.47
C LYS A 137 -39.53 -28.97 0.16
N MET A 138 -40.19 -29.59 -0.82
CA MET A 138 -40.80 -28.90 -1.98
C MET A 138 -42.28 -29.33 -2.16
N GLY A 139 -42.90 -29.85 -1.09
CA GLY A 139 -44.35 -30.09 -1.02
C GLY A 139 -44.98 -29.08 -0.08
N GLY A 140 -45.32 -27.89 -0.57
CA GLY A 140 -45.95 -26.89 0.30
C GLY A 140 -45.99 -25.46 -0.21
N MET A 141 -46.09 -25.23 -1.52
CA MET A 141 -46.70 -23.99 -2.03
C MET A 141 -47.74 -24.40 -3.07
N ASN A 142 -48.88 -24.88 -2.57
CA ASN A 142 -50.10 -24.97 -3.36
C ASN A 142 -50.71 -23.57 -3.47
N LYS A 143 -51.07 -23.23 -4.71
CA LYS A 143 -52.05 -22.24 -5.21
C LYS A 143 -52.59 -21.19 -4.24
#